data_AF-A0A8E2DDZ1-F1
#
_entry.id   AF-A0A8E2DDZ1-F1
#
_cell.length_a   1.000
_cell.length_b   1.000
_cell.length_c   1.000
_cell.angle_alpha   90.00
_cell.angle_beta   90.00
_cell.angle_gamma   90.00
#
_symmetry.space_group_name_H-M   'P 1'
#
loop_
_entity.id
_entity.type
_entity.pdbx_description
1 polymer ?
#
loop_
_entity_poly.entity_id
_entity_poly.type
_entity_poly.pdbx_seq_one_letter_code
_entity_poly.pdbx_strand_id
1 'polypeptide(L)' 'VGNLGLHDQRQALCWIQQYINFFGGNPMEVTIWGKSAGSWSVTNQMLTNGGNTEGLFRAAFMESGS' A
#
# COMPACT_ATOMS: atom_id res chain seq x y z
N VAL A 1 -4.72 -14.77 14.93
CA VAL A 1 -3.95 -13.63 14.38
C VAL A 1 -3.17 -14.15 13.19
N GLY A 2 -3.30 -13.53 12.02
CA GLY A 2 -2.66 -13.97 10.78
C GLY A 2 -2.33 -12.76 9.91
N ASN A 3 -1.66 -12.97 8.77
CA ASN A 3 -1.32 -11.90 7.81
C ASN A 3 -0.49 -10.74 8.40
N LEU A 4 0.30 -10.99 9.43
CA LEU A 4 1.07 -9.95 10.13
C LEU A 4 1.92 -9.10 9.19
N GLY A 5 2.60 -9.73 8.22
CA GLY A 5 3.37 -8.97 7.22
C GLY A 5 2.52 -8.04 6.34
N LEU A 6 1.26 -8.37 6.06
CA LEU A 6 0.34 -7.47 5.35
C LEU A 6 -0.15 -6.33 6.25
N HIS A 7 -0.29 -6.58 7.56
CA HIS A 7 -0.56 -5.53 8.53
C HIS A 7 0.62 -4.57 8.68
N ASP A 8 1.85 -5.08 8.68
CA ASP A 8 3.07 -4.27 8.71
C ASP A 8 3.16 -3.35 7.49
N GLN A 9 2.86 -3.86 6.29
CA GLN A 9 2.77 -3.05 5.08
C GLN A 9 1.71 -1.96 5.20
N ARG A 10 0.53 -2.27 5.76
CA ARG A 10 -0.53 -1.26 5.95
C ARG A 10 -0.08 -0.17 6.93
N GLN A 11 0.58 -0.56 8.01
CA GLN A 11 1.16 0.39 8.96
C GLN A 11 2.21 1.29 8.31
N ALA A 12 3.04 0.74 7.41
CA ALA A 12 3.99 1.53 6.63
C ALA A 12 3.28 2.53 5.69
N LEU A 13 2.15 2.17 5.08
CA LEU A 13 1.36 3.09 4.27
C LEU A 13 0.75 4.23 5.11
N CYS A 14 0.24 3.93 6.31
CA CYS A 14 -0.22 4.95 7.25
C CYS A 14 0.92 5.91 7.63
N TRP A 15 2.11 5.36 7.88
CA TRP A 15 3.30 6.17 8.17
C TRP A 15 3.66 7.08 6.99
N ILE A 16 3.64 6.57 5.75
CA ILE A 16 3.86 7.38 4.55
C ILE A 16 2.85 8.53 4.49
N GLN A 17 1.56 8.25 4.65
CA GLN A 17 0.52 9.29 4.63
C GLN A 17 0.75 10.37 5.69
N GLN A 18 1.22 9.99 6.88
CA GLN A 18 1.48 10.93 7.96
C GLN A 18 2.74 11.78 7.74
N TYR A 19 3.79 11.22 7.14
CA TYR A 19 5.12 11.82 7.19
C TYR A 19 5.73 12.20 5.84
N ILE A 20 5.19 11.73 4.71
CA ILE A 20 5.84 11.94 3.40
C ILE A 20 5.98 13.43 3.01
N ASN A 21 5.10 14.30 3.54
CA ASN A 21 5.18 15.75 3.38
C ASN A 21 6.51 16.34 3.90
N PHE A 22 7.08 15.79 4.98
CA PHE A 22 8.37 16.24 5.51
C PHE A 22 9.54 15.92 4.58
N PHE A 23 9.34 15.01 3.61
CA PHE A 23 10.31 14.64 2.58
C PHE A 23 9.99 15.30 1.22
N GLY A 24 9.02 16.23 1.17
CA GLY A 24 8.60 16.92 -0.05
C GLY A 24 7.68 16.10 -0.97
N GLY A 25 7.22 14.93 -0.54
CA GLY A 25 6.22 14.16 -1.28
C GLY A 25 4.79 14.59 -0.95
N ASN A 26 3.86 14.36 -1.88
CA ASN A 26 2.45 14.66 -1.70
C ASN A 26 1.67 13.38 -1.29
N PRO A 27 1.03 13.33 -0.11
CA PRO A 27 0.25 12.17 0.35
C PRO A 27 -0.89 11.79 -0.61
N MET A 28 -1.44 12.76 -1.35
CA MET A 28 -2.49 12.54 -2.34
C MET A 28 -1.98 11.88 -3.64
N GLU A 29 -0.66 11.74 -3.80
CA GLU A 29 -0.03 11.24 -5.02
C GLU A 29 0.76 9.94 -4.86
N VAL A 30 0.62 9.28 -3.71
CA VAL A 30 1.30 8.01 -3.41
C VAL A 30 0.83 6.89 -4.35
N THR A 31 1.78 6.22 -5.01
CA THR A 31 1.56 5.03 -5.83
C THR A 31 2.31 3.85 -5.20
N ILE A 32 1.63 2.73 -5.00
CA ILE A 32 2.28 1.50 -4.51
C ILE A 32 2.69 0.61 -5.68
N TRP A 33 3.88 0.02 -5.59
CA TRP A 33 4.43 -0.89 -6.58
C TRP A 33 4.96 -2.15 -5.89
N GLY A 34 4.67 -3.33 -6.46
CA GLY A 34 5.08 -4.59 -5.85
C GLY A 34 5.42 -5.67 -6.88
N LYS A 35 6.51 -6.40 -6.62
CA LYS A 35 7.06 -7.47 -7.47
C LYS A 35 6.87 -8.85 -6.86
N SER A 36 6.46 -9.86 -7.63
CA SER A 36 6.26 -11.25 -7.17
C SER A 36 5.30 -11.33 -5.98
N ALA A 37 5.72 -11.80 -4.80
CA ALA A 37 4.91 -11.74 -3.58
C ALA A 37 4.47 -10.32 -3.22
N GLY A 38 5.23 -9.30 -3.64
CA GLY A 38 4.84 -7.89 -3.53
C GLY A 38 3.67 -7.50 -4.43
N SER A 39 3.53 -8.13 -5.60
CA SER A 39 2.36 -7.92 -6.47
C SER A 39 1.08 -8.41 -5.77
N TRP A 40 1.15 -9.61 -5.18
CA TRP A 40 0.09 -10.13 -4.31
C TRP A 40 -0.18 -9.24 -3.10
N SER A 41 0.86 -8.66 -2.51
CA SER A 41 0.73 -7.70 -1.41
C SER A 41 -0.06 -6.46 -1.85
N VAL A 42 0.28 -5.88 -3.02
CA VAL A 42 -0.47 -4.76 -3.63
C VAL A 42 -1.93 -5.13 -3.84
N THR A 43 -2.21 -6.31 -4.43
CA THR A 43 -3.60 -6.79 -4.61
C THR A 43 -4.35 -6.89 -3.28
N ASN A 44 -3.72 -7.44 -2.24
CA ASN A 44 -4.33 -7.53 -0.92
C ASN A 44 -4.62 -6.14 -0.31
N GLN A 45 -3.72 -5.16 -0.46
CA GLN A 45 -3.96 -3.79 0.02
C GLN A 45 -5.06 -3.07 -0.78
N MET A 46 -5.27 -3.43 -2.04
CA MET A 46 -6.39 -2.92 -2.84
C MET A 46 -7.73 -3.52 -2.42
N LEU A 47 -7.78 -4.80 -2.02
CA LEU A 47 -9.02 -5.52 -1.74
C LEU A 47 -9.44 -5.49 -0.26
N THR A 48 -8.50 -5.23 0.65
CA THR A 48 -8.79 -5.13 2.08
C THR A 48 -9.89 -4.12 2.36
N ASN A 49 -10.61 -4.31 3.48
CA ASN A 49 -11.75 -3.48 3.88
C ASN A 49 -12.82 -3.32 2.77
N GLY A 50 -13.03 -4.37 1.98
CA GLY A 50 -14.04 -4.37 0.90
C GLY A 50 -13.67 -3.48 -0.28
N GLY A 51 -12.38 -3.25 -0.53
CA GLY A 51 -11.90 -2.37 -1.60
C GLY A 51 -11.65 -0.92 -1.15
N ASN A 52 -11.86 -0.60 0.12
CA ASN A 52 -11.58 0.73 0.65
C ASN A 52 -10.08 0.87 0.97
N THR A 53 -9.38 1.65 0.14
CA THR A 53 -7.94 1.92 0.32
C THR A 53 -7.65 2.89 1.48
N GLU A 54 -8.67 3.46 2.11
CA GLU A 54 -8.56 4.44 3.20
C GLU A 54 -7.75 5.69 2.82
N GLY A 55 -7.64 5.98 1.52
CA GLY A 55 -6.82 7.08 1.01
C GLY A 55 -5.32 6.85 1.15
N LEU A 56 -4.87 5.62 1.45
CA LEU A 56 -3.46 5.31 1.72
C LEU A 56 -2.58 5.37 0.47
N PHE A 57 -3.16 5.21 -0.71
CA PHE A 57 -2.50 5.34 -2.01
C PHE A 57 -3.55 5.64 -3.09
N ARG A 58 -3.13 6.32 -4.16
CA ARG A 58 -4.00 6.68 -5.31
C ARG A 58 -3.92 5.73 -6.48
N ALA A 59 -2.81 5.00 -6.60
CA ALA A 59 -2.54 4.11 -7.74
C ALA A 59 -1.71 2.90 -7.30
N ALA A 60 -1.76 1.85 -8.10
CA ALA A 60 -1.12 0.57 -7.82
C ALA A 60 -0.52 -0.02 -9.09
N PHE A 61 0.64 -0.67 -8.97
CA PHE A 61 1.27 -1.45 -10.03
C PHE A 61 1.74 -2.80 -9.51
N MET A 62 1.35 -3.84 -10.22
CA MET A 62 1.54 -5.24 -9.90
C MET A 62 2.49 -5.85 -10.92
N GLU A 63 3.69 -6.25 -10.49
CA GLU A 63 4.72 -6.76 -11.39
C GLU A 63 4.97 -8.25 -11.13
N SER A 64 4.76 -9.08 -12.15
CA SER A 64 5.09 -10.52 -12.12
C SER A 64 4.52 -11.27 -10.90
N GLY A 65 3.26 -11.01 -10.56
CA GLY A 65 2.47 -11.83 -9.64
C GLY A 65 1.26 -12.40 -10.37
N SER A 66 0.96 -13.67 -10.12
CA SER A 66 -0.10 -14.45 -10.76
C SER A 66 -0.94 -15.14 -9.72
#